data_AF-A0A7S1XKU4-F1
#
_entry.id   AF-A0A7S1XKU4-F1
#
_cell.length_a   1.000
_cell.length_b   1.000
_cell.length_c   1.000
_cell.angle_alpha   90.00
_cell.angle_beta   90.00
_cell.angle_gamma   90.00
#
_symmetry.space_group_name_H-M   'P 1'
#
loop_
_entity.id
_entity.type
_entity.pdbx_description
1 polymer ?
#
loop_
_entity_poly.entity_id
_entity_poly.type
_entity_poly.pdbx_seq_one_letter_code
_entity_poly.pdbx_strand_id
1 'polypeptide(L)'
;MGEDMVKDAFPEATIIRPAVMFGSEDTFVNYFTAGAWFPFTPVVKDGEVLVQPVYVGDVARAVVNAMNSKKAAGKTYELVGPDEYTLREVAEYVYDLTGLPNNLLDVPVGALKLAGDVINNVPSFGRPFFTKDHAIMMATGSVKAADSPYGGLDALKVEPHTLEKIGWSYLHRHRAGGHFVLASGYHKDVKTD
;
A
#
# COMPACT_ATOMS: atom_id res chain seq x y z
N MET A 1 -11.25 17.51 -10.67
CA MET A 1 -12.71 17.34 -10.84
C MET A 1 -13.40 17.02 -9.51
N GLY A 2 -13.16 15.86 -8.87
CA GLY A 2 -13.84 15.53 -7.61
C GLY A 2 -13.49 16.46 -6.43
N GLU A 3 -12.20 16.69 -6.18
CA GLU A 3 -11.75 17.58 -5.10
C GLU A 3 -12.24 19.04 -5.30
N ASP A 4 -12.18 19.54 -6.55
CA ASP A 4 -12.60 20.90 -6.88
C ASP A 4 -14.10 21.09 -6.62
N MET A 5 -14.93 20.13 -7.04
CA MET A 5 -16.38 20.18 -6.80
C MET A 5 -16.73 20.16 -5.31
N VAL A 6 -15.97 19.42 -4.50
CA VAL A 6 -16.15 19.41 -3.04
C VAL A 6 -15.83 20.78 -2.44
N LYS A 7 -14.74 21.41 -2.89
CA LYS A 7 -14.38 22.76 -2.43
C LYS A 7 -15.34 23.83 -2.91
N ASP A 8 -15.86 23.72 -4.12
CA ASP A 8 -16.86 24.66 -4.64
C ASP A 8 -18.17 24.61 -3.82
N ALA A 9 -18.61 23.39 -3.46
CA ALA A 9 -19.81 23.21 -2.63
C ALA A 9 -19.57 23.53 -1.14
N PHE A 10 -18.38 23.19 -0.63
CA PHE A 10 -17.98 23.38 0.76
C PHE A 10 -16.56 23.98 0.82
N PRO A 11 -16.43 25.33 0.79
CA PRO A 11 -15.12 25.99 0.74
C PRO A 11 -14.19 25.67 1.91
N GLU A 12 -14.76 25.32 3.07
CA GLU A 12 -14.02 24.92 4.26
C GLU A 12 -13.71 23.41 4.33
N ALA A 13 -14.05 22.64 3.30
CA ALA A 13 -13.75 21.22 3.26
C ALA A 13 -12.24 20.96 3.36
N THR A 14 -11.88 20.06 4.27
CA THR A 14 -10.51 19.56 4.39
C THR A 14 -10.33 18.40 3.41
N ILE A 15 -9.35 18.50 2.51
CA ILE A 15 -9.03 17.44 1.55
C ILE A 15 -7.83 16.64 2.05
N ILE A 16 -7.99 15.33 2.15
CA ILE A 16 -6.93 14.39 2.52
C ILE A 16 -6.56 13.60 1.27
N ARG A 17 -5.30 13.74 0.82
CA ARG A 17 -4.76 13.06 -0.35
C ARG A 17 -3.68 12.07 0.09
N PRO A 18 -4.07 10.83 0.45
CA PRO A 18 -3.09 9.81 0.78
C PRO A 18 -2.38 9.32 -0.50
N ALA A 19 -1.09 9.01 -0.38
CA ALA A 19 -0.41 8.13 -1.32
C ALA A 19 -0.99 6.72 -1.24
N VAL A 20 -0.44 5.79 -2.03
CA VAL A 20 -0.77 4.38 -1.91
C VAL A 20 -0.64 3.92 -0.45
N MET A 21 -1.70 3.30 0.07
CA MET A 21 -1.77 2.92 1.49
C MET A 21 -1.39 1.46 1.68
N PHE A 22 -0.81 1.16 2.83
CA PHE A 22 -0.53 -0.21 3.25
C PHE A 22 -1.06 -0.53 4.66
N GLY A 23 -1.34 -1.82 4.91
CA GLY A 23 -1.91 -2.35 6.15
C GLY A 23 -2.50 -3.76 5.97
N SER A 24 -3.08 -4.32 7.03
CA SER A 24 -3.48 -5.74 7.07
C SER A 24 -4.40 -6.23 5.93
N GLU A 25 -5.21 -5.34 5.35
CA GLU A 25 -6.14 -5.66 4.26
C GLU A 25 -5.96 -4.73 3.05
N ASP A 26 -4.76 -4.14 2.91
CA ASP A 26 -4.47 -3.31 1.74
C ASP A 26 -4.48 -4.13 0.44
N THR A 27 -4.62 -3.47 -0.70
CA THR A 27 -4.51 -4.11 -2.01
C THR A 27 -3.14 -3.94 -2.65
N PHE A 28 -2.23 -3.19 -2.02
CA PHE A 28 -0.94 -2.78 -2.59
C PHE A 28 0.19 -3.76 -2.22
N VAL A 29 0.46 -3.95 -0.93
CA VAL A 29 1.44 -4.92 -0.43
C VAL A 29 0.90 -6.33 -0.56
N ASN A 30 -0.39 -6.55 -0.27
CA ASN A 30 -0.98 -7.89 -0.43
C ASN A 30 -1.03 -8.35 -1.89
N TYR A 31 -0.91 -7.44 -2.88
CA TYR A 31 -0.76 -7.81 -4.29
C TYR A 31 0.43 -8.75 -4.51
N PHE A 32 1.60 -8.45 -3.92
CA PHE A 32 2.79 -9.27 -4.06
C PHE A 32 2.63 -10.62 -3.35
N THR A 33 2.02 -10.64 -2.17
CA THR A 33 1.73 -11.92 -1.48
C THR A 33 0.75 -12.81 -2.26
N ALA A 34 -0.22 -12.22 -2.96
CA ALA A 34 -1.17 -12.95 -3.79
C ALA A 34 -0.52 -13.41 -5.10
N GLY A 35 0.31 -12.56 -5.70
CA GLY A 35 1.06 -12.85 -6.93
C GLY A 35 2.03 -14.02 -6.79
N ALA A 36 2.63 -14.21 -5.61
CA ALA A 36 3.53 -15.32 -5.33
C ALA A 36 2.89 -16.71 -5.50
N TRP A 37 1.55 -16.81 -5.46
CA TRP A 37 0.82 -18.06 -5.70
C TRP A 37 0.63 -18.38 -7.18
N PHE A 38 0.92 -17.44 -8.07
CA PHE A 38 0.89 -17.62 -9.52
C PHE A 38 2.30 -17.92 -10.07
N PRO A 39 2.43 -18.39 -11.32
CA PRO A 39 3.74 -18.63 -11.92
C PRO A 39 4.64 -17.40 -11.98
N PHE A 40 4.05 -16.20 -12.05
CA PHE A 40 4.75 -14.93 -12.00
C PHE A 40 3.86 -13.83 -11.41
N THR A 41 4.48 -12.83 -10.79
CA THR A 41 3.83 -11.60 -10.34
C THR A 41 4.15 -10.47 -11.32
N PRO A 42 3.16 -9.95 -12.06
CA PRO A 42 3.41 -8.88 -13.01
C PRO A 42 3.86 -7.57 -12.36
N VAL A 43 4.85 -6.92 -12.94
CA VAL A 43 5.21 -5.52 -12.67
C VAL A 43 5.39 -4.78 -13.99
N VAL A 44 5.55 -3.46 -13.93
CA VAL A 44 5.75 -2.62 -15.11
C VAL A 44 7.03 -1.81 -14.98
N LYS A 45 7.65 -1.50 -16.11
CA LYS A 45 8.87 -0.69 -16.18
C LYS A 45 9.97 -1.26 -15.28
N ASP A 46 10.10 -2.58 -15.30
CA ASP A 46 11.06 -3.36 -14.51
C ASP A 46 10.90 -3.22 -12.98
N GLY A 47 9.77 -2.67 -12.53
CA GLY A 47 9.54 -2.37 -11.12
C GLY A 47 10.20 -1.08 -10.62
N GLU A 48 10.82 -0.30 -11.50
CA GLU A 48 11.57 0.93 -11.17
C GLU A 48 10.68 2.15 -10.88
N VAL A 49 9.36 1.97 -10.91
CA VAL A 49 8.42 3.04 -10.58
C VAL A 49 8.46 3.32 -9.08
N LEU A 50 8.66 4.59 -8.72
CA LEU A 50 8.71 5.03 -7.33
C LEU A 50 7.33 5.16 -6.68
N VAL A 51 7.26 4.76 -5.42
CA VAL A 51 6.11 4.85 -4.54
C VAL A 51 6.56 5.23 -3.13
N GLN A 52 5.74 6.01 -2.42
CA GLN A 52 5.99 6.48 -1.07
C GLN A 52 4.82 6.06 -0.17
N PRO A 53 4.72 4.76 0.15
CA PRO A 53 3.52 4.17 0.72
C PRO A 53 3.27 4.66 2.15
N VAL A 54 2.04 5.04 2.45
CA VAL A 54 1.65 5.57 3.77
C VAL A 54 0.90 4.54 4.59
N TYR A 55 1.22 4.40 5.87
CA TYR A 55 0.51 3.46 6.74
C TYR A 55 -0.93 3.92 6.98
N VAL A 56 -1.90 3.02 6.77
CA VAL A 56 -3.33 3.32 6.93
C VAL A 56 -3.68 3.83 8.34
N GLY A 57 -2.98 3.34 9.38
CA GLY A 57 -3.18 3.82 10.75
C GLY A 57 -2.70 5.25 10.97
N ASP A 58 -1.70 5.72 10.23
CA ASP A 58 -1.23 7.11 10.27
C ASP A 58 -2.22 8.03 9.58
N VAL A 59 -2.75 7.61 8.43
CA VAL A 59 -3.83 8.32 7.72
C VAL A 59 -5.06 8.46 8.60
N ALA A 60 -5.49 7.38 9.28
CA ALA A 60 -6.62 7.44 10.21
C ALA A 60 -6.40 8.44 11.34
N ARG A 61 -5.21 8.43 11.96
CA ARG A 61 -4.84 9.42 13.00
C ARG A 61 -4.82 10.85 12.44
N ALA A 62 -4.32 11.03 11.23
CA ALA A 62 -4.26 12.33 10.57
C ALA A 62 -5.67 12.89 10.32
N VAL A 63 -6.61 12.06 9.86
CA VAL A 63 -8.02 12.43 9.69
C VAL A 63 -8.64 12.87 11.02
N VAL A 64 -8.45 12.08 12.10
CA VAL A 64 -8.97 12.43 13.44
C VAL A 64 -8.37 13.75 13.94
N ASN A 65 -7.07 13.96 13.75
CA ASN A 65 -6.41 15.21 14.15
C ASN A 65 -6.88 16.41 13.33
N ALA A 66 -7.13 16.23 12.03
CA ALA A 66 -7.68 17.25 11.15
C ALA A 66 -9.10 17.66 11.60
N MET A 67 -9.96 16.69 11.91
CA MET A 67 -11.32 16.95 12.41
C MET A 67 -11.33 17.78 13.71
N ASN A 68 -10.34 17.58 14.57
CA ASN A 68 -10.22 18.30 15.84
C ASN A 68 -9.48 19.64 15.73
N SER A 69 -9.04 20.04 14.53
CA SER A 69 -8.22 21.23 14.30
C SER A 69 -8.95 22.25 13.43
N LYS A 70 -9.33 23.39 14.02
CA LYS A 70 -9.85 24.54 13.25
C LYS A 70 -8.87 25.03 12.17
N LYS A 71 -7.57 24.77 12.35
CA LYS A 71 -6.53 25.15 11.37
C LYS A 71 -6.55 24.29 10.12
N ALA A 72 -7.31 23.18 10.10
CA ALA A 72 -7.41 22.28 8.96
C ALA A 72 -8.49 22.68 7.95
N ALA A 73 -9.47 23.50 8.37
CA ALA A 73 -10.56 23.97 7.50
C ALA A 73 -10.03 24.59 6.20
N GLY A 74 -10.59 24.16 5.07
CA GLY A 74 -10.26 24.60 3.71
C GLY A 74 -8.89 24.15 3.18
N LYS A 75 -8.13 23.36 3.96
CA LYS A 75 -6.78 22.93 3.57
C LYS A 75 -6.78 21.58 2.89
N THR A 76 -5.76 21.38 2.06
CA THR A 76 -5.41 20.10 1.47
C THR A 76 -4.14 19.59 2.14
N TYR A 77 -4.12 18.31 2.49
CA TYR A 77 -2.96 17.62 3.05
C TYR A 77 -2.58 16.44 2.18
N GLU A 78 -1.30 16.32 1.85
CA GLU A 78 -0.74 15.19 1.12
C GLU A 78 -0.04 14.25 2.09
N LEU A 79 -0.62 13.08 2.30
CA LEU A 79 -0.15 12.12 3.29
C LEU A 79 0.67 11.04 2.60
N VAL A 80 1.97 11.09 2.79
CA VAL A 80 2.93 10.13 2.23
C VAL A 80 3.70 9.44 3.34
N GLY A 81 4.25 8.26 3.03
CA GLY A 81 5.17 7.56 3.92
C GLY A 81 6.47 8.31 4.16
N PRO A 82 7.28 7.85 5.13
CA PRO A 82 8.59 8.45 5.41
C PRO A 82 9.61 8.20 4.29
N ASP A 83 9.52 7.06 3.61
CA ASP A 83 10.53 6.56 2.67
C ASP A 83 9.93 6.32 1.28
N GLU A 84 10.74 6.55 0.25
CA GLU A 84 10.44 6.21 -1.14
C GLU A 84 11.03 4.85 -1.49
N TYR A 85 10.30 4.07 -2.28
CA TYR A 85 10.68 2.74 -2.73
C TYR A 85 10.35 2.58 -4.21
N THR A 86 11.12 1.78 -4.92
CA THR A 86 10.69 1.16 -6.17
C THR A 86 9.65 0.07 -5.89
N LEU A 87 8.77 -0.22 -6.86
CA LEU A 87 7.85 -1.36 -6.76
C LEU A 87 8.62 -2.68 -6.57
N ARG A 88 9.81 -2.78 -7.17
CA ARG A 88 10.72 -3.93 -7.01
C ARG A 88 11.19 -4.08 -5.56
N GLU A 89 11.66 -3.01 -4.92
CA GLU A 89 12.08 -3.04 -3.51
C GLU A 89 10.93 -3.43 -2.59
N VAL A 90 9.71 -2.93 -2.83
CA VAL A 90 8.53 -3.33 -2.06
C VAL A 90 8.25 -4.83 -2.22
N ALA A 91 8.31 -5.36 -3.44
CA ALA A 91 8.09 -6.76 -3.71
C ALA A 91 9.16 -7.65 -3.06
N GLU A 92 10.43 -7.30 -3.20
CA GLU A 92 11.57 -8.00 -2.61
C GLU A 92 11.47 -8.02 -1.09
N TYR A 93 11.15 -6.88 -0.46
CA TYR A 93 10.87 -6.82 0.97
C TYR A 93 9.74 -7.78 1.38
N VAL A 94 8.63 -7.82 0.62
CA VAL A 94 7.51 -8.73 0.92
C VAL A 94 7.95 -10.19 0.80
N TYR A 95 8.67 -10.57 -0.25
CA TYR A 95 9.11 -11.95 -0.46
C TYR A 95 10.13 -12.39 0.58
N ASP A 96 11.08 -11.53 0.95
CA ASP A 96 12.05 -11.81 2.00
C ASP A 96 11.35 -11.99 3.35
N LEU A 97 10.43 -11.08 3.69
CA LEU A 97 9.69 -11.12 4.94
C LEU A 97 8.73 -12.31 5.03
N THR A 98 8.18 -12.77 3.91
CA THR A 98 7.22 -13.88 3.85
C THR A 98 7.85 -15.24 3.51
N GLY A 99 9.10 -15.26 3.04
CA GLY A 99 9.73 -16.47 2.49
C GLY A 99 9.03 -17.03 1.25
N LEU A 100 8.21 -16.21 0.58
CA LEU A 100 7.54 -16.57 -0.68
C LEU A 100 8.53 -16.45 -1.85
N PRO A 101 8.33 -17.18 -2.95
CA PRO A 101 9.24 -17.11 -4.10
C PRO A 101 9.18 -15.73 -4.76
N ASN A 102 10.35 -15.16 -5.04
CA ASN A 102 10.44 -13.98 -5.89
C ASN A 102 10.23 -14.37 -7.36
N ASN A 103 9.01 -14.17 -7.85
CA ASN A 103 8.56 -14.53 -9.20
C ASN A 103 8.20 -13.30 -10.04
N LEU A 104 8.84 -12.15 -9.81
CA LEU A 104 8.54 -10.92 -10.54
C LEU A 104 8.80 -11.06 -12.04
N LEU A 105 7.87 -10.54 -12.84
CA LEU A 105 8.00 -10.46 -14.30
C LEU A 105 7.61 -9.07 -14.78
N ASP A 106 8.51 -8.41 -15.50
CA ASP A 106 8.18 -7.16 -16.18
C ASP A 106 7.26 -7.44 -17.37
N VAL A 107 6.13 -6.73 -17.40
CA VAL A 107 5.11 -6.84 -18.44
C VAL A 107 4.84 -5.44 -18.99
N PRO A 108 4.82 -5.26 -20.33
CA PRO A 108 4.47 -3.98 -20.92
C PRO A 108 3.10 -3.47 -20.42
N VAL A 109 3.04 -2.19 -20.04
CA VAL A 109 1.83 -1.55 -19.49
C VAL A 109 0.61 -1.75 -20.39
N GLY A 110 0.78 -1.73 -21.72
CA GLY A 110 -0.30 -1.96 -22.66
C GLY A 110 -0.90 -3.36 -22.58
N ALA A 111 -0.06 -4.39 -22.40
CA ALA A 111 -0.50 -5.77 -22.26
C ALA A 111 -1.26 -5.96 -20.93
N LEU A 112 -0.76 -5.37 -19.86
CA LEU A 112 -1.44 -5.37 -18.57
C LEU A 112 -2.80 -4.66 -18.59
N LYS A 113 -2.90 -3.49 -19.25
CA LYS A 113 -4.18 -2.80 -19.44
C LYS A 113 -5.20 -3.69 -20.16
N LEU A 114 -4.77 -4.36 -21.23
CA LEU A 114 -5.63 -5.26 -21.99
C LEU A 114 -6.09 -6.46 -21.14
N ALA A 115 -5.17 -7.08 -20.40
CA ALA A 115 -5.50 -8.16 -19.47
C ALA A 115 -6.53 -7.71 -18.42
N GLY A 116 -6.34 -6.52 -17.84
CA GLY A 116 -7.28 -5.93 -16.89
C GLY A 116 -8.66 -5.65 -17.50
N ASP A 117 -8.72 -5.15 -18.74
CA ASP A 117 -9.98 -4.94 -19.46
C ASP A 117 -10.72 -6.27 -19.72
N VAL A 118 -10.00 -7.33 -20.12
CA VAL A 118 -10.62 -8.65 -20.34
C VAL A 118 -11.16 -9.23 -19.04
N ILE A 119 -10.36 -9.24 -17.97
CA ILE A 119 -10.73 -9.80 -16.66
C ILE A 119 -11.95 -9.07 -16.07
N ASN A 120 -11.99 -7.74 -16.15
CA ASN A 120 -13.12 -6.93 -15.65
C ASN A 120 -14.45 -7.25 -16.33
N ASN A 121 -14.43 -7.75 -17.57
CA ASN A 121 -15.63 -8.04 -18.35
C ASN A 121 -16.13 -9.49 -18.20
N VAL A 122 -15.53 -10.30 -17.33
CA VAL A 122 -15.97 -11.69 -17.09
C VAL A 122 -16.71 -11.78 -15.74
N PRO A 123 -18.04 -11.91 -15.72
CA PRO A 123 -18.85 -11.89 -14.49
C PRO A 123 -18.51 -12.98 -13.47
N SER A 124 -17.97 -14.11 -13.95
CA SER A 124 -17.60 -15.26 -13.11
C SER A 124 -16.38 -15.03 -12.20
N PHE A 125 -15.58 -13.99 -12.46
CA PHE A 125 -14.36 -13.69 -11.70
C PHE A 125 -14.60 -12.83 -10.45
N GLY A 126 -15.84 -12.46 -10.13
CA GLY A 126 -16.15 -11.70 -8.91
C GLY A 126 -15.46 -10.33 -8.89
N ARG A 127 -14.86 -9.94 -7.76
CA ARG A 127 -14.00 -8.74 -7.68
C ARG A 127 -12.59 -9.14 -8.13
N PRO A 128 -12.12 -8.66 -9.30
CA PRO A 128 -10.84 -9.10 -9.81
C PRO A 128 -9.69 -8.51 -8.98
N PHE A 129 -8.70 -9.35 -8.65
CA PHE A 129 -7.47 -8.95 -7.97
C PHE A 129 -6.62 -7.95 -8.79
N PHE A 130 -6.90 -7.83 -10.08
CA PHE A 130 -6.15 -7.00 -11.01
C PHE A 130 -7.11 -6.30 -11.97
N THR A 131 -6.95 -4.99 -12.15
CA THR A 131 -7.77 -4.16 -13.02
C THR A 131 -6.88 -3.32 -13.94
N LYS A 132 -7.48 -2.75 -14.98
CA LYS A 132 -6.82 -1.75 -15.83
C LYS A 132 -6.30 -0.55 -15.03
N ASP A 133 -7.07 -0.07 -14.06
CA ASP A 133 -6.66 1.07 -13.23
C ASP A 133 -5.47 0.70 -12.37
N HIS A 134 -5.39 -0.54 -11.89
CA HIS A 134 -4.21 -1.03 -11.17
C HIS A 134 -2.96 -1.00 -12.07
N ALA A 135 -3.07 -1.42 -13.34
CA ALA A 135 -1.98 -1.33 -14.31
C ALA A 135 -1.53 0.12 -14.58
N ILE A 136 -2.47 1.07 -14.57
CA ILE A 136 -2.16 2.50 -14.70
C ILE A 136 -1.44 2.99 -13.45
N MET A 137 -1.96 2.70 -12.25
CA MET A 137 -1.37 3.14 -10.99
C MET A 137 0.06 2.62 -10.81
N MET A 138 0.31 1.35 -11.13
CA MET A 138 1.66 0.78 -11.11
C MET A 138 2.61 1.50 -12.08
N ALA A 139 2.11 2.02 -13.20
CA ALA A 139 2.94 2.71 -14.19
C ALA A 139 3.20 4.19 -13.86
N THR A 140 2.32 4.83 -13.08
CA THR A 140 2.42 6.27 -12.75
C THR A 140 3.23 6.53 -11.49
N GLY A 141 3.24 5.59 -10.53
CA GLY A 141 3.89 5.80 -9.23
C GLY A 141 3.08 6.70 -8.31
N SER A 142 3.56 6.84 -7.07
CA SER A 142 2.87 7.62 -6.03
C SER A 142 3.90 8.17 -5.04
N VAL A 143 4.51 9.30 -5.38
CA VAL A 143 5.46 10.03 -4.52
C VAL A 143 4.98 11.46 -4.28
N LYS A 144 5.38 12.06 -3.17
CA LYS A 144 5.10 13.48 -2.94
C LYS A 144 5.83 14.32 -3.98
N ALA A 145 5.12 15.28 -4.60
CA ALA A 145 5.77 16.24 -5.49
C ALA A 145 6.74 17.12 -4.67
N ALA A 146 7.96 17.30 -5.18
CA ALA A 146 9.01 18.06 -4.48
C ALA A 146 8.62 19.52 -4.20
N ASP A 147 7.78 20.10 -5.06
CA ASP A 147 7.25 21.45 -4.98
C ASP A 147 5.83 21.53 -4.41
N SER A 148 5.34 20.43 -3.81
CA SER A 148 3.99 20.38 -3.25
C SER A 148 3.76 21.49 -2.21
N PRO A 149 2.76 22.36 -2.40
CA PRO A 149 2.44 23.42 -1.45
C PRO A 149 1.64 22.90 -0.23
N TYR A 150 1.33 21.61 -0.19
CA TYR A 150 0.43 21.02 0.80
C TYR A 150 1.17 20.48 2.02
N GLY A 151 0.54 20.62 3.19
CA GLY A 151 1.04 20.07 4.45
C GLY A 151 1.02 18.54 4.46
N GLY A 152 1.88 17.91 5.27
CA GLY A 152 1.95 16.45 5.41
C GLY A 152 1.37 15.93 6.73
N LEU A 153 1.79 14.71 7.08
CA LEU A 153 1.48 14.07 8.37
C LEU A 153 1.97 14.90 9.57
N ASP A 154 3.10 15.58 9.42
CA ASP A 154 3.70 16.49 10.41
C ASP A 154 2.77 17.65 10.78
N ALA A 155 2.13 18.27 9.77
CA ALA A 155 1.19 19.36 9.97
C ALA A 155 -0.06 18.92 10.75
N LEU A 156 -0.37 17.62 10.71
CA LEU A 156 -1.45 16.96 11.44
C LEU A 156 -0.96 16.24 12.71
N LYS A 157 0.29 16.48 13.13
CA LYS A 157 0.90 15.92 14.35
C LYS A 157 0.89 14.39 14.39
N VAL A 158 1.12 13.75 13.24
CA VAL A 158 1.27 12.30 13.12
C VAL A 158 2.71 11.98 12.78
N GLU A 159 3.32 11.11 13.59
CA GLU A 159 4.63 10.55 13.30
C GLU A 159 4.47 9.37 12.32
N PRO A 160 5.13 9.42 11.15
CA PRO A 160 4.99 8.40 10.12
C PRO A 160 5.66 7.08 10.53
N HIS A 161 5.04 5.97 10.13
CA HIS A 161 5.57 4.62 10.28
C HIS A 161 6.08 4.09 8.94
N THR A 162 7.29 3.53 8.96
CA THR A 162 7.89 2.89 7.77
C THR A 162 7.22 1.55 7.47
N LEU A 163 7.40 1.07 6.24
CA LEU A 163 6.89 -0.23 5.81
C LEU A 163 7.53 -1.39 6.60
N GLU A 164 8.82 -1.28 6.93
CA GLU A 164 9.61 -2.26 7.69
C GLU A 164 9.10 -2.39 9.12
N LYS A 165 8.78 -1.25 9.75
CA LYS A 165 8.29 -1.20 11.14
C LYS A 165 6.95 -1.92 11.31
N ILE A 166 6.08 -1.85 10.30
CA ILE A 166 4.71 -2.35 10.37
C ILE A 166 4.53 -3.69 9.65
N GLY A 167 5.28 -3.94 8.58
CA GLY A 167 5.05 -5.08 7.68
C GLY A 167 4.99 -6.42 8.41
N TRP A 168 5.89 -6.66 9.37
CA TRP A 168 5.88 -7.91 10.15
C TRP A 168 4.54 -8.16 10.84
N SER A 169 3.88 -7.13 11.37
CA SER A 169 2.67 -7.25 12.19
C SER A 169 1.49 -7.94 11.49
N TYR A 170 1.50 -8.02 10.16
CA TYR A 170 0.44 -8.68 9.39
C TYR A 170 0.95 -9.61 8.30
N LEU A 171 2.13 -9.36 7.70
CA LEU A 171 2.65 -10.18 6.61
C LEU A 171 3.14 -11.56 7.07
N HIS A 172 3.47 -11.71 8.36
CA HIS A 172 3.87 -13.00 8.92
C HIS A 172 2.85 -14.13 8.65
N ARG A 173 1.57 -13.80 8.42
CA ARG A 173 0.50 -14.76 8.14
C ARG A 173 0.67 -15.48 6.79
N HIS A 174 1.44 -14.89 5.87
CA HIS A 174 1.70 -15.45 4.54
C HIS A 174 2.92 -16.37 4.51
N ARG A 175 3.70 -16.44 5.62
CA ARG A 175 4.82 -17.38 5.74
C ARG A 175 4.34 -18.82 5.82
N ALA A 176 5.10 -19.75 5.25
CA ALA A 176 4.92 -21.17 5.52
C ALA A 176 5.09 -21.45 7.04
N GLY A 177 4.00 -21.89 7.69
CA GLY A 177 3.93 -22.10 9.15
C GLY A 177 3.57 -20.86 9.99
N GLY A 178 3.32 -19.71 9.37
CA GLY A 178 2.85 -18.49 10.05
C GLY A 178 3.81 -17.94 11.12
N HIS A 179 3.26 -17.38 12.19
CA HIS A 179 4.05 -16.79 13.29
C HIS A 179 4.72 -17.87 14.19
N PHE A 180 4.28 -19.13 14.12
CA PHE A 180 4.69 -20.18 15.06
C PHE A 180 6.07 -20.77 14.76
N VAL A 181 6.58 -20.62 13.53
CA VAL A 181 7.91 -21.14 13.16
C VAL A 181 9.05 -20.38 13.86
N LEU A 182 8.81 -19.13 14.30
CA LEU A 182 9.80 -18.33 15.05
C LEU A 182 9.68 -18.47 16.57
N ALA A 183 8.61 -19.09 17.08
CA ALA A 183 8.42 -19.30 18.50
C ALA A 183 9.09 -20.62 18.92
N SER A 184 10.36 -20.55 19.33
CA SER A 184 10.99 -21.63 20.10
C SER A 184 10.35 -21.69 21.49
N GLY A 185 9.44 -22.65 21.69
CA GLY A 185 8.92 -23.03 23.01
C GLY A 185 7.64 -22.32 23.45
N TYR A 186 6.50 -23.00 23.27
CA TYR A 186 5.26 -22.66 24.00
C TYR A 186 5.04 -23.55 25.23
N HIS A 187 5.66 -24.74 25.24
CA HIS A 187 5.80 -25.56 26.43
C HIS A 187 7.29 -25.63 26.76
N LYS A 188 7.71 -24.96 27.84
CA LYS A 188 8.88 -25.42 28.57
C LYS A 188 8.66 -26.91 28.87
N ASP A 189 9.69 -27.71 28.66
CA ASP A 189 9.72 -29.13 29.00
C ASP A 189 9.01 -29.38 30.33
N VAL A 190 7.78 -29.92 30.27
CA VAL A 190 7.19 -30.55 31.45
C VAL A 190 7.95 -31.84 31.59
N LYS A 191 9.02 -31.80 32.39
CA LYS A 191 9.63 -33.00 32.94
C LYS A 191 8.52 -33.74 33.69
N THR A 192 8.07 -34.85 33.13
CA THR A 192 7.33 -35.85 33.88
C THR A 192 8.37 -36.66 34.65
N ASP A 193 8.36 -36.51 35.97
CA ASP A 193 8.95 -37.48 36.90
C ASP A 193 8.24 -38.85 36.78
#